data_AF-A0A0A9X9G3-F1
#
_entry.id   AF-A0A0A9X9G3-F1
#
_cell.length_a   1.000
_cell.length_b   1.000
_cell.length_c   1.000
_cell.angle_alpha   90.00
_cell.angle_beta   90.00
_cell.angle_gamma   90.00
#
_symmetry.space_group_name_H-M   'P 1'
#
loop_
_entity.id
_entity.type
_entity.pdbx_description
1 polymer ?
#
loop_
_entity_poly.entity_id
_entity_poly.type
_entity_poly.pdbx_seq_one_letter_code
_entity_poly.pdbx_strand_id
1 'polypeptide(L)'
;MELMKLFHRFWLNFKLFWRRMRWIKLPYLVILVGGFFIALLAVNIHSLKCIKTEGVQIVNSVQGFNNCNSSSQQSLSFVAYGGRDVDSGHLRHVFDMFKWYGYQRVKKIDEEWDVMWSHDYPFQKLAPLMKNLKPHQKVNHFPGTGFITNKMDLATSGLKFIPKAFKIPEQKNQLLNYVSDNPTKKFVQKSNDHRGIKIKSLKEIDLDKPGSFIQEYISDPLLVDGYKFDIGVYTTITSFDPLRVYIYNGDALFRW
;
A
#
# COMPACT_ATOMS: atom_id res chain seq x y z
N MET A 1 -68.53 -3.31 -20.50
CA MET A 1 -68.39 -4.48 -21.39
C MET A 1 -67.37 -4.26 -22.52
N GLU A 2 -67.17 -3.03 -23.01
CA GLU A 2 -66.17 -2.67 -24.04
C GLU A 2 -64.69 -2.73 -23.55
N LEU A 3 -64.41 -2.28 -22.32
CA LEU A 3 -63.04 -2.23 -21.76
C LEU A 3 -62.38 -3.62 -21.60
N MET A 4 -63.15 -4.65 -21.24
CA MET A 4 -62.65 -6.02 -21.14
C MET A 4 -62.28 -6.62 -22.50
N LYS A 5 -62.99 -6.25 -23.58
CA LYS A 5 -62.67 -6.70 -24.95
C LYS A 5 -61.39 -6.05 -25.47
N LEU A 6 -61.15 -4.80 -25.09
CA LEU A 6 -59.92 -4.07 -25.44
C LEU A 6 -58.70 -4.68 -24.73
N PHE A 7 -58.80 -4.98 -23.44
CA PHE A 7 -57.73 -5.59 -22.66
C PHE A 7 -57.40 -7.01 -23.16
N HIS A 8 -58.42 -7.80 -23.51
CA HIS A 8 -58.22 -9.14 -24.05
C HIS A 8 -57.54 -9.13 -25.43
N ARG A 9 -57.91 -8.19 -26.32
CA ARG A 9 -57.23 -8.00 -27.62
C ARG A 9 -55.80 -7.51 -27.46
N PHE A 10 -55.56 -6.59 -26.54
CA PHE A 10 -54.20 -6.11 -26.22
C PHE A 10 -53.33 -7.25 -25.69
N TRP A 11 -53.85 -8.07 -24.77
CA TRP A 11 -53.12 -9.19 -24.20
C TRP A 11 -52.82 -10.31 -25.23
N LEU A 12 -53.74 -10.59 -26.15
CA LEU A 12 -53.47 -11.53 -27.25
C LEU A 12 -52.41 -11.01 -28.21
N ASN A 13 -52.47 -9.74 -28.59
CA ASN A 13 -51.47 -9.12 -29.46
C ASN A 13 -50.11 -9.04 -28.78
N PHE A 14 -50.07 -8.80 -27.46
CA PHE A 14 -48.83 -8.83 -26.67
C PHE A 14 -48.24 -10.23 -26.57
N LYS A 15 -49.06 -11.27 -26.33
CA LYS A 15 -48.60 -12.68 -26.36
C LYS A 15 -48.10 -13.09 -27.74
N LEU A 16 -48.80 -12.72 -28.82
CA LEU A 16 -48.39 -13.01 -30.20
C LEU A 16 -47.09 -12.28 -30.58
N PHE A 17 -46.95 -11.03 -30.18
CA PHE A 17 -45.74 -10.23 -30.35
C PHE A 17 -44.54 -10.86 -29.60
N TRP A 18 -44.73 -11.27 -28.35
CA TRP A 18 -43.70 -11.93 -27.55
C TRP A 18 -43.34 -13.34 -28.07
N ARG A 19 -44.31 -14.08 -28.63
CA ARG A 19 -44.08 -15.39 -29.25
C ARG A 19 -43.32 -15.29 -30.57
N ARG A 20 -43.50 -14.20 -31.33
CA ARG A 20 -42.82 -13.94 -32.61
C ARG A 20 -41.39 -13.39 -32.43
N MET A 21 -41.10 -12.74 -31.29
CA MET A 21 -39.76 -12.18 -31.01
C MET A 21 -38.76 -13.18 -30.41
N ARG A 22 -39.16 -14.42 -30.14
CA ARG A 22 -38.43 -15.32 -29.23
C ARG A 22 -37.34 -16.21 -29.84
N TRP A 23 -36.90 -16.00 -31.09
CA TRP A 23 -35.84 -16.83 -31.69
C TRP A 23 -34.95 -16.12 -32.70
N ILE A 24 -35.42 -15.06 -33.36
CA ILE A 24 -34.66 -14.43 -34.45
C ILE A 24 -33.65 -13.40 -33.94
N LYS A 25 -33.88 -12.73 -32.80
CA LYS A 25 -33.00 -11.65 -32.29
C LYS A 25 -32.02 -12.06 -31.18
N LEU A 26 -32.30 -13.15 -30.48
CA LEU A 26 -31.43 -13.69 -29.43
C LEU A 26 -30.05 -14.15 -29.94
N PRO A 27 -29.92 -14.87 -31.08
CA PRO A 27 -28.61 -15.28 -31.57
C PRO A 27 -27.75 -14.09 -31.99
N TYR A 28 -28.32 -13.05 -32.59
CA TYR A 28 -27.58 -11.83 -32.94
C TYR A 28 -27.11 -11.07 -31.70
N LEU A 29 -27.91 -11.02 -30.64
CA LEU A 29 -27.51 -10.41 -29.36
C LEU A 29 -26.35 -11.18 -28.72
N VAL A 30 -26.40 -12.51 -28.73
CA VAL A 30 -25.31 -13.36 -28.21
C VAL A 30 -24.03 -13.20 -29.02
N ILE A 31 -24.13 -13.12 -30.36
CA ILE A 31 -22.98 -12.87 -31.24
C ILE A 31 -22.38 -11.48 -30.99
N LEU A 32 -23.22 -10.45 -30.82
CA LEU A 32 -22.76 -9.08 -30.57
C LEU A 32 -22.07 -8.95 -29.21
N VAL A 33 -22.66 -9.52 -28.16
CA VAL A 33 -22.07 -9.54 -26.81
C VAL A 33 -20.79 -10.39 -26.79
N GLY A 34 -20.79 -11.56 -27.43
CA GLY A 34 -19.61 -12.40 -27.56
C GLY A 34 -18.47 -11.71 -28.32
N GLY A 35 -18.78 -11.03 -29.42
CA GLY A 35 -17.83 -10.24 -30.19
C GLY A 35 -17.25 -9.07 -29.38
N PHE A 36 -18.08 -8.40 -28.57
CA PHE A 36 -17.62 -7.36 -27.66
C PHE A 36 -16.65 -7.88 -26.59
N PHE A 37 -16.95 -9.04 -25.98
CA PHE A 37 -16.03 -9.65 -25.01
C PHE A 37 -14.72 -10.12 -25.64
N ILE A 38 -14.76 -10.67 -26.86
CA ILE A 38 -13.54 -11.05 -27.60
C ILE A 38 -12.70 -9.82 -27.91
N ALA A 39 -13.33 -8.71 -28.33
CA ALA A 39 -12.63 -7.45 -28.57
C ALA A 39 -12.00 -6.89 -27.29
N LEU A 40 -12.71 -6.91 -26.16
CA LEU A 40 -12.16 -6.52 -24.85
C LEU A 40 -10.96 -7.41 -24.46
N LEU A 41 -11.07 -8.71 -24.67
CA LEU A 41 -10.00 -9.66 -24.34
C LEU A 41 -8.78 -9.44 -25.25
N ALA A 42 -8.99 -9.14 -26.53
CA ALA A 42 -7.93 -8.76 -27.46
C ALA A 42 -7.24 -7.45 -27.07
N VAL A 43 -7.99 -6.42 -26.67
CA VAL A 43 -7.45 -5.16 -26.14
C VAL A 43 -6.63 -5.42 -24.88
N ASN A 44 -7.13 -6.24 -23.96
CA ASN A 44 -6.44 -6.54 -22.71
C ASN A 44 -5.13 -7.32 -22.95
N ILE A 45 -5.14 -8.31 -23.86
CA ILE A 45 -3.94 -9.02 -24.29
C ILE A 45 -2.95 -8.07 -24.98
N HIS A 46 -3.44 -7.15 -25.81
CA HIS A 46 -2.59 -6.16 -26.48
C HIS A 46 -1.93 -5.22 -25.47
N SER A 47 -2.68 -4.70 -24.50
CA SER A 47 -2.16 -3.88 -23.39
C SER A 47 -1.11 -4.65 -22.59
N LEU A 48 -1.35 -5.92 -22.25
CA LEU A 48 -0.36 -6.76 -21.57
C LEU A 48 0.91 -6.97 -22.40
N LYS A 49 0.79 -7.15 -23.72
CA LYS A 49 1.94 -7.24 -24.62
C LYS A 49 2.72 -5.92 -24.69
N CYS A 50 2.03 -4.77 -24.75
CA CYS A 50 2.67 -3.46 -24.75
C CYS A 50 3.44 -3.23 -23.45
N ILE A 51 2.84 -3.47 -22.28
CA ILE A 51 3.52 -3.34 -20.97
C ILE A 51 4.76 -4.24 -20.90
N LYS A 52 4.66 -5.47 -21.41
CA LYS A 52 5.80 -6.40 -21.46
C LYS A 52 6.90 -5.89 -22.39
N THR A 53 6.55 -5.35 -23.56
CA THR A 53 7.52 -4.81 -24.53
C THR A 53 8.18 -3.53 -24.01
N GLU A 54 7.43 -2.63 -23.36
CA GLU A 54 7.98 -1.44 -22.69
C GLU A 54 8.97 -1.84 -21.60
N GLY A 55 8.63 -2.84 -20.76
CA GLY A 55 9.56 -3.41 -19.79
C GLY A 55 10.84 -3.94 -20.44
N VAL A 56 10.74 -4.66 -21.57
CA VAL A 56 11.89 -5.17 -22.33
C VAL A 56 12.71 -4.05 -22.96
N GLN A 57 12.08 -2.99 -23.49
CA GLN A 57 12.80 -1.84 -24.05
C GLN A 57 13.54 -1.04 -22.98
N ILE A 58 12.94 -0.88 -21.80
CA ILE A 58 13.62 -0.29 -20.64
C ILE A 58 14.84 -1.14 -20.26
N VAL A 59 14.69 -2.48 -20.18
CA VAL A 59 15.83 -3.41 -19.94
C VAL A 59 16.94 -3.22 -20.97
N ASN A 60 16.59 -3.20 -22.25
CA ASN A 60 17.56 -3.07 -23.34
C ASN A 60 18.23 -1.69 -23.38
N SER A 61 17.51 -0.63 -22.99
CA SER A 61 18.06 0.73 -22.89
C SER A 61 19.05 0.86 -21.74
N VAL A 62 18.79 0.21 -20.60
CA VAL A 62 19.71 0.17 -19.45
C VAL A 62 20.94 -0.68 -19.80
N GLN A 63 20.77 -1.82 -20.47
CA GLN A 63 21.89 -2.62 -20.95
C GLN A 63 22.69 -1.91 -22.05
N GLY A 64 22.03 -1.20 -22.96
CA GLY A 64 22.67 -0.38 -23.99
C GLY A 64 23.48 0.77 -23.40
N PHE A 65 22.99 1.41 -22.34
CA PHE A 65 23.73 2.44 -21.61
C PHE A 65 24.99 1.87 -20.91
N ASN A 66 24.91 0.67 -20.35
CA ASN A 66 26.06 0.00 -19.71
C ASN A 66 27.13 -0.43 -20.73
N ASN A 67 26.75 -0.76 -21.97
CA ASN A 67 27.72 -1.14 -23.02
C ASN A 67 28.52 0.05 -23.60
N CYS A 68 28.06 1.29 -23.43
CA CYS A 68 28.79 2.48 -23.88
C CYS A 68 29.85 3.00 -22.89
N ASN A 69 29.87 2.49 -21.65
CA ASN A 69 30.82 2.90 -20.60
C ASN A 69 31.92 1.84 -20.36
N SER A 70 32.54 1.35 -21.43
CA SER A 70 33.70 0.44 -21.38
C SER A 70 35.02 1.15 -21.01
N SER A 71 34.97 2.00 -19.98
CA SER A 71 36.14 2.54 -19.27
C SER A 71 36.06 2.08 -17.82
N SER A 72 36.77 0.99 -17.48
CA SER A 72 36.99 0.45 -16.12
C SER A 72 35.86 0.73 -15.12
N GLN A 73 34.63 0.34 -15.46
CA GLN A 73 33.48 0.62 -14.62
C GLN A 73 33.51 -0.36 -13.44
N GLN A 74 33.88 0.13 -12.26
CA GLN A 74 33.82 -0.63 -11.02
C GLN A 74 32.41 -1.19 -10.87
N SER A 75 32.30 -2.53 -10.72
CA SER A 75 31.01 -3.21 -10.66
C SER A 75 30.27 -2.75 -9.40
N LEU A 76 29.12 -2.09 -9.59
CA LEU A 76 28.28 -1.66 -8.49
C LEU A 76 27.87 -2.86 -7.64
N SER A 77 27.91 -2.73 -6.32
CA SER A 77 27.56 -3.82 -5.41
C SER A 77 26.56 -3.40 -4.34
N PHE A 78 25.76 -4.38 -3.90
CA PHE A 78 24.82 -4.19 -2.80
C PHE A 78 24.95 -5.29 -1.75
N VAL A 79 24.68 -4.92 -0.51
CA VAL A 79 24.63 -5.83 0.64
C VAL A 79 23.24 -5.80 1.26
N ALA A 80 22.76 -6.94 1.73
CA ALA A 80 21.49 -7.05 2.46
C ALA A 80 21.75 -7.36 3.94
N TYR A 81 21.04 -6.70 4.85
CA TYR A 81 21.21 -6.86 6.29
C TYR A 81 19.87 -6.93 7.04
N GLY A 82 19.85 -7.62 8.19
CA GLY A 82 18.71 -7.63 9.13
C GLY A 82 17.66 -8.72 8.85
N GLY A 83 16.70 -8.86 9.77
CA GLY A 83 15.75 -9.98 9.75
C GLY A 83 16.36 -11.30 10.27
N ARG A 84 15.53 -12.35 10.39
CA ARG A 84 16.00 -13.69 10.80
C ARG A 84 16.84 -14.38 9.73
N ASP A 85 16.45 -14.20 8.48
CA ASP A 85 17.14 -14.72 7.30
C ASP A 85 16.84 -13.80 6.10
N VAL A 86 17.84 -13.03 5.66
CA VAL A 86 17.75 -12.14 4.48
C VAL A 86 17.48 -12.91 3.18
N ASP A 87 17.81 -14.19 3.15
CA ASP A 87 17.70 -15.08 1.99
C ASP A 87 16.44 -15.95 2.01
N SER A 88 15.56 -15.76 3.00
CA SER A 88 14.26 -16.44 3.10
C SER A 88 13.27 -16.09 1.98
N GLY A 89 13.64 -15.21 1.04
CA GLY A 89 12.86 -14.86 -0.15
C GLY A 89 11.95 -13.64 -0.02
N HIS A 90 11.72 -13.12 1.19
CA HIS A 90 10.88 -11.93 1.39
C HIS A 90 11.43 -10.65 0.73
N LEU A 91 12.75 -10.58 0.48
CA LEU A 91 13.42 -9.49 -0.26
C LEU A 91 13.70 -9.83 -1.72
N ARG A 92 13.16 -10.94 -2.25
CA ARG A 92 13.46 -11.39 -3.62
C ARG A 92 13.25 -10.29 -4.66
N HIS A 93 12.13 -9.57 -4.60
CA HIS A 93 11.85 -8.48 -5.54
C HIS A 93 12.87 -7.34 -5.44
N VAL A 94 13.34 -7.01 -4.24
CA VAL A 94 14.39 -6.01 -4.05
C VAL A 94 15.70 -6.47 -4.71
N PHE A 95 16.07 -7.74 -4.51
CA PHE A 95 17.30 -8.30 -5.08
C PHE A 95 17.21 -8.40 -6.61
N ASP A 96 16.05 -8.77 -7.14
CA ASP A 96 15.78 -8.79 -8.58
C ASP A 96 15.90 -7.38 -9.18
N MET A 97 15.41 -6.34 -8.49
CA MET A 97 15.59 -4.94 -8.91
C MET A 97 17.06 -4.53 -8.93
N PHE A 98 17.84 -4.83 -7.87
CA PHE A 98 19.28 -4.54 -7.87
C PHE A 98 20.01 -5.23 -9.00
N LYS A 99 19.73 -6.52 -9.20
CA LYS A 99 20.30 -7.30 -10.31
C LYS A 99 19.93 -6.71 -11.66
N TRP A 100 18.69 -6.25 -11.82
CA TRP A 100 18.22 -5.61 -13.05
C TRP A 100 18.99 -4.32 -13.35
N TYR A 101 19.32 -3.53 -12.32
CA TYR A 101 20.18 -2.34 -12.45
C TYR A 101 21.68 -2.65 -12.50
N GLY A 102 22.08 -3.92 -12.59
CA GLY A 102 23.49 -4.31 -12.74
C GLY A 102 24.29 -4.40 -11.45
N TYR A 103 23.64 -4.31 -10.28
CA TYR A 103 24.32 -4.48 -9.00
C TYR A 103 24.64 -5.95 -8.73
N GLN A 104 25.82 -6.20 -8.17
CA GLN A 104 26.26 -7.51 -7.71
C GLN A 104 26.07 -7.63 -6.19
N ARG A 105 25.55 -8.77 -5.73
CA ARG A 105 25.34 -8.99 -4.30
C ARG A 105 26.63 -9.41 -3.62
N VAL A 106 27.06 -8.66 -2.62
CA VAL A 106 28.08 -9.11 -1.64
C VAL A 106 27.40 -9.75 -0.44
N LYS A 107 28.03 -10.78 0.13
CA LYS A 107 27.43 -11.55 1.23
C LYS A 107 27.75 -10.97 2.59
N LYS A 108 28.95 -10.43 2.76
CA LYS A 108 29.38 -9.88 4.04
C LYS A 108 29.37 -8.36 3.99
N ILE A 109 29.10 -7.77 5.15
CA ILE A 109 28.95 -6.32 5.31
C ILE A 109 30.29 -5.57 5.43
N ASP A 110 31.36 -6.30 5.74
CA ASP A 110 32.74 -5.82 5.78
C ASP A 110 33.39 -5.77 4.38
N GLU A 111 32.77 -6.35 3.37
CA GLU A 111 33.16 -6.17 1.97
C GLU A 111 32.80 -4.76 1.46
N GLU A 112 33.41 -4.32 0.35
CA GLU A 112 33.06 -3.06 -0.29
C GLU A 112 31.67 -3.12 -0.95
N TRP A 113 30.81 -2.17 -0.62
CA TRP A 113 29.45 -2.05 -1.14
C TRP A 113 29.05 -0.60 -1.41
N ASP A 114 28.21 -0.39 -2.43
CA ASP A 114 27.65 0.92 -2.77
C ASP A 114 26.28 1.16 -2.12
N VAL A 115 25.47 0.10 -2.01
CA VAL A 115 24.14 0.20 -1.41
C VAL A 115 23.92 -0.89 -0.37
N MET A 116 23.55 -0.50 0.85
CA MET A 116 23.05 -1.42 1.86
C MET A 116 21.52 -1.38 1.90
N TRP A 117 20.91 -2.53 1.69
CA TRP A 117 19.48 -2.73 1.90
C TRP A 117 19.23 -3.45 3.22
N SER A 118 18.83 -2.70 4.24
CA SER A 118 18.54 -3.23 5.56
C SER A 118 17.04 -3.45 5.75
N HIS A 119 16.65 -4.65 6.21
CA HIS A 119 15.29 -4.94 6.66
C HIS A 119 15.01 -4.25 8.00
N ASP A 120 15.89 -4.44 8.99
CA ASP A 120 15.80 -3.80 10.30
C ASP A 120 16.36 -2.36 10.26
N TYR A 121 16.09 -1.56 11.28
CA TYR A 121 16.72 -0.23 11.46
C TYR A 121 18.22 -0.37 11.81
N PRO A 122 19.15 0.05 10.93
CA PRO A 122 20.57 -0.30 11.07
C PRO A 122 21.35 0.61 12.02
N PHE A 123 20.90 1.84 12.28
CA PHE A 123 21.68 2.85 13.02
C PHE A 123 21.91 2.55 14.50
N GLN A 124 21.22 1.55 15.06
CA GLN A 124 21.49 1.05 16.42
C GLN A 124 22.52 -0.08 16.39
N LYS A 125 22.21 -1.18 15.69
CA LYS A 125 23.06 -2.40 15.66
C LYS A 125 24.37 -2.19 14.91
N LEU A 126 24.38 -1.34 13.89
CA LEU A 126 25.53 -1.04 13.04
C LEU A 126 26.04 0.39 13.24
N ALA A 127 25.85 0.97 14.43
CA ALA A 127 26.20 2.36 14.71
C ALA A 127 27.64 2.74 14.30
N PRO A 128 28.69 1.92 14.53
CA PRO A 128 30.05 2.26 14.09
C PRO A 128 30.19 2.36 12.57
N LEU A 129 29.51 1.46 11.83
CA LEU A 129 29.53 1.46 10.36
C LEU A 129 28.72 2.63 9.80
N MET A 130 27.51 2.87 10.33
CA MET A 130 26.62 3.94 9.87
C MET A 130 27.20 5.34 10.10
N LYS A 131 28.06 5.52 11.11
CA LYS A 131 28.75 6.79 11.37
C LYS A 131 29.89 7.08 10.38
N ASN A 132 30.43 6.05 9.73
CA ASN A 132 31.62 6.13 8.89
C ASN A 132 31.33 5.73 7.43
N LEU A 133 30.12 6.02 6.94
CA LEU A 133 29.76 5.77 5.55
C LEU A 133 30.62 6.62 4.60
N LYS A 134 31.10 6.00 3.53
CA LYS A 134 31.81 6.71 2.46
C LYS A 134 30.81 7.55 1.64
N PRO A 135 31.24 8.63 0.97
CA PRO A 135 30.33 9.52 0.23
C PRO A 135 29.46 8.86 -0.85
N HIS A 136 29.91 7.75 -1.44
CA HIS A 136 29.14 7.00 -2.45
C HIS A 136 28.13 6.02 -1.84
N GLN A 137 28.30 5.66 -0.57
CA GLN A 137 27.51 4.63 0.09
C GLN A 137 26.12 5.12 0.44
N LYS A 138 25.12 4.30 0.13
CA LYS A 138 23.71 4.60 0.40
C LYS A 138 23.08 3.52 1.26
N VAL A 139 22.16 3.92 2.12
CA VAL A 139 21.37 3.03 2.97
C VAL A 139 19.89 3.38 2.79
N ASN A 140 19.03 2.38 2.76
CA ASN A 140 17.57 2.56 2.59
C ASN A 140 16.84 3.06 3.85
N HIS A 141 17.55 3.58 4.85
CA HIS A 141 16.99 4.14 6.08
C HIS A 141 17.66 5.47 6.39
N PHE A 142 16.92 6.39 7.01
CA PHE A 142 17.48 7.60 7.62
C PHE A 142 17.58 7.44 9.14
N PRO A 143 18.56 8.08 9.79
CA PRO A 143 18.63 8.12 11.24
C PRO A 143 17.42 8.86 11.81
N GLY A 144 16.82 8.34 12.88
CA GLY A 144 15.70 8.95 13.59
C GLY A 144 14.31 8.65 13.00
N THR A 145 14.21 7.90 11.90
CA THR A 145 12.90 7.53 11.30
C THR A 145 11.98 6.76 12.26
N GLY A 146 12.53 6.13 13.29
CA GLY A 146 11.78 5.53 14.39
C GLY A 146 10.75 6.46 15.03
N PHE A 147 10.98 7.78 15.04
CA PHE A 147 10.02 8.74 15.62
C PHE A 147 8.70 8.82 14.84
N ILE A 148 8.76 8.70 13.51
CA ILE A 148 7.58 8.74 12.64
C ILE A 148 7.00 7.35 12.37
N THR A 149 7.78 6.28 12.51
CA THR A 149 7.32 4.90 12.29
C THR A 149 6.85 4.21 13.57
N ASN A 150 7.24 4.71 14.75
CA ASN A 150 6.68 4.24 16.01
C ASN A 150 5.22 4.67 16.15
N LYS A 151 4.34 3.68 16.24
CA LYS A 151 2.89 3.88 16.28
C LYS A 151 2.43 4.77 17.43
N MET A 152 2.98 4.57 18.63
CA MET A 152 2.59 5.34 19.81
C MET A 152 3.09 6.79 19.72
N ASP A 153 4.34 7.00 19.31
CA ASP A 153 4.90 8.36 19.19
C ASP A 153 4.22 9.14 18.06
N LEU A 154 3.96 8.50 16.92
CA LEU A 154 3.21 9.10 15.82
C LEU A 154 1.78 9.46 16.26
N ALA A 155 1.05 8.54 16.90
CA ALA A 155 -0.32 8.78 17.33
C ALA A 155 -0.44 9.94 18.34
N THR A 156 0.57 10.14 19.17
CA THR A 156 0.58 11.13 20.26
C THR A 156 1.32 12.43 19.90
N SER A 157 1.83 12.54 18.67
CA SER A 157 2.58 13.69 18.16
C SER A 157 1.80 15.00 18.11
N GLY A 158 0.47 14.96 18.07
CA GLY A 158 -0.38 16.15 17.96
C GLY A 158 -0.43 16.76 16.56
N LEU A 159 0.04 16.06 15.52
CA LEU A 159 -0.04 16.51 14.13
C LEU A 159 -1.50 16.66 13.66
N LYS A 160 -1.76 17.68 12.82
CA LYS A 160 -3.10 18.13 12.38
C LYS A 160 -4.01 17.01 11.86
N PHE A 161 -3.47 16.04 11.12
CA PHE A 161 -4.24 14.99 10.45
C PHE A 161 -4.25 13.65 11.20
N ILE A 162 -3.75 13.64 12.45
CA ILE A 162 -3.72 12.45 13.30
C ILE A 162 -4.84 12.58 14.35
N PRO A 163 -5.75 11.59 14.47
CA PRO A 163 -6.76 11.61 15.52
C PRO A 163 -6.13 11.69 16.90
N LYS A 164 -6.72 12.50 17.79
CA LYS A 164 -6.22 12.74 19.14
C LYS A 164 -5.99 11.41 19.87
N ALA A 165 -4.82 11.28 20.50
CA ALA A 165 -4.45 10.11 21.27
C ALA A 165 -3.79 10.47 22.60
N PHE A 166 -3.84 9.53 23.55
CA PHE A 166 -3.35 9.67 24.91
C PHE A 166 -2.60 8.40 25.30
N LYS A 167 -1.34 8.53 25.74
CA LYS A 167 -0.54 7.44 26.32
C LYS A 167 -1.12 7.02 27.66
N ILE A 168 -1.17 5.72 27.90
CA ILE A 168 -1.76 5.13 29.09
C ILE A 168 -0.70 4.29 29.80
N PRO A 169 -0.52 4.47 31.12
CA PRO A 169 -1.36 5.26 32.05
C PRO A 169 -1.04 6.76 32.17
N GLU A 170 0.01 7.26 31.52
CA GLU A 170 0.61 8.58 31.83
C GLU A 170 -0.35 9.76 31.58
N GLN A 171 -1.23 9.67 30.58
CA GLN A 171 -2.14 10.73 30.18
C GLN A 171 -3.61 10.42 30.53
N LYS A 172 -3.85 9.52 31.50
CA LYS A 172 -5.20 9.13 31.95
C LYS A 172 -6.10 10.32 32.30
N ASN A 173 -5.60 11.27 33.08
CA ASN A 173 -6.39 12.46 33.48
C ASN A 173 -6.73 13.36 32.28
N GLN A 174 -5.80 13.50 31.33
CA GLN A 174 -6.03 14.29 30.11
C GLN A 174 -7.11 13.64 29.23
N LEU A 175 -7.10 12.31 29.14
CA LEU A 175 -8.15 11.56 28.46
C LEU A 175 -9.51 11.78 29.15
N LEU A 176 -9.59 11.64 30.48
CA LEU A 176 -10.86 11.81 31.21
C LEU A 176 -11.47 13.20 30.99
N ASN A 177 -10.66 14.25 31.02
CA ASN A 177 -11.12 15.62 30.72
C ASN A 177 -11.62 15.72 29.26
N TYR A 178 -10.84 15.22 28.29
CA TYR A 178 -11.23 15.25 26.88
C TYR A 178 -12.55 14.54 26.61
N VAL A 179 -12.77 13.42 27.29
CA VAL A 179 -14.00 12.63 27.19
C VAL A 179 -15.19 13.38 27.79
N SER A 180 -14.98 14.03 28.94
CA SER A 180 -16.02 14.85 29.57
C SER A 180 -16.49 15.95 28.63
N ASP A 181 -15.56 16.57 27.91
CA ASP A 181 -15.87 17.61 26.92
C ASP A 181 -16.47 17.07 25.61
N ASN A 182 -16.30 15.77 25.34
CA ASN A 182 -16.67 15.13 24.07
C ASN A 182 -17.42 13.78 24.26
N PRO A 183 -18.60 13.77 24.90
CA PRO A 183 -19.26 12.54 25.36
C PRO A 183 -19.73 11.60 24.24
N THR A 184 -19.91 12.10 23.01
CA THR A 184 -20.38 11.30 21.87
C THR A 184 -19.25 10.60 21.11
N LYS A 185 -17.99 10.93 21.40
CA LYS A 185 -16.84 10.37 20.70
C LYS A 185 -16.60 8.92 21.11
N LYS A 186 -16.15 8.13 20.14
CA LYS A 186 -15.75 6.73 20.35
C LYS A 186 -14.23 6.65 20.42
N PHE A 187 -13.71 5.65 21.10
CA PHE A 187 -12.28 5.48 21.31
C PHE A 187 -11.84 4.04 21.05
N VAL A 188 -10.57 3.87 20.75
CA VAL A 188 -9.93 2.57 20.52
C VAL A 188 -8.65 2.48 21.33
N GLN A 189 -8.50 1.39 22.08
CA GLN A 189 -7.24 1.09 22.77
C GLN A 189 -6.32 0.33 21.80
N LYS A 190 -5.09 0.82 21.68
CA LYS A 190 -4.06 0.26 20.83
C LYS A 190 -2.78 0.11 21.64
N SER A 191 -1.94 -0.81 21.21
CA SER A 191 -0.60 -0.98 21.73
C SER A 191 0.37 -1.20 20.56
N ASN A 192 1.68 -1.19 20.85
CA ASN A 192 2.71 -1.39 19.84
C ASN A 192 2.82 -2.86 19.41
N ASP A 193 2.37 -3.81 20.24
CA ASP A 193 2.15 -5.19 19.82
C ASP A 193 0.87 -5.26 18.96
N HIS A 194 0.95 -5.92 17.79
CA HIS A 194 -0.14 -6.03 16.81
C HIS A 194 -1.33 -6.90 17.28
N ARG A 195 -1.57 -7.04 18.59
CA ARG A 195 -2.59 -7.90 19.18
C ARG A 195 -3.52 -7.09 20.08
N GLY A 196 -4.83 -7.18 19.84
CA GLY A 196 -5.84 -6.69 20.78
C GLY A 196 -6.41 -5.28 20.49
N ILE A 197 -6.53 -4.87 19.23
CA ILE A 197 -7.32 -3.68 18.87
C ILE A 197 -8.78 -3.97 19.23
N LYS A 198 -9.33 -3.21 20.18
CA LYS A 198 -10.74 -3.31 20.59
C LYS A 198 -11.36 -1.93 20.55
N ILE A 199 -12.45 -1.79 19.80
CA ILE A 199 -13.33 -0.63 19.89
C ILE A 199 -14.18 -0.85 21.13
N LYS A 200 -14.10 0.06 22.08
CA LYS A 200 -14.75 -0.08 23.38
C LYS A 200 -15.29 1.26 23.83
N SER A 201 -16.35 1.21 24.63
CA SER A 201 -16.70 2.38 25.45
C SER A 201 -15.60 2.59 26.50
N LEU A 202 -15.34 3.83 26.91
CA LEU A 202 -14.27 4.11 27.89
C LEU A 202 -14.45 3.38 29.22
N LYS A 203 -15.68 3.06 29.58
CA LYS A 203 -16.03 2.29 30.78
C LYS A 203 -15.48 0.85 30.73
N GLU A 204 -15.19 0.34 29.53
CA GLU A 204 -14.69 -1.02 29.29
C GLU A 204 -13.18 -1.05 28.98
N ILE A 205 -12.53 0.11 28.88
CA ILE A 205 -11.11 0.22 28.55
C ILE A 205 -10.29 0.12 29.83
N ASP A 206 -9.27 -0.73 29.80
CA ASP A 206 -8.29 -0.81 30.88
C ASP A 206 -7.32 0.39 30.75
N LEU A 207 -7.52 1.38 31.63
CA LEU A 207 -6.76 2.63 31.68
C LEU A 207 -5.44 2.49 32.47
N ASP A 208 -5.10 1.29 32.93
CA ASP A 208 -3.90 1.05 33.73
C ASP A 208 -2.92 0.11 33.02
N LYS A 209 -3.27 -0.36 31.80
CA LYS A 209 -2.41 -1.20 30.97
C LYS A 209 -1.21 -0.42 30.39
N PRO A 210 0.03 -0.69 30.82
CA PRO A 210 1.22 0.01 30.34
C PRO A 210 1.52 -0.33 28.87
N GLY A 211 2.20 0.59 28.18
CA GLY A 211 2.59 0.41 26.78
C GLY A 211 1.42 0.45 25.79
N SER A 212 0.29 1.01 26.22
CA SER A 212 -0.88 1.22 25.38
C SER A 212 -1.21 2.71 25.24
N PHE A 213 -2.01 3.04 24.25
CA PHE A 213 -2.55 4.38 24.06
C PHE A 213 -4.02 4.27 23.62
N ILE A 214 -4.78 5.29 23.98
CA ILE A 214 -6.18 5.43 23.59
C ILE A 214 -6.27 6.51 22.54
N GLN A 215 -6.89 6.19 21.41
CA GLN A 215 -7.04 7.11 20.29
C GLN A 215 -8.53 7.30 19.97
N GLU A 216 -8.90 8.52 19.59
CA GLU A 216 -10.22 8.81 19.04
C GLU A 216 -10.48 7.95 17.81
N TYR A 217 -11.66 7.32 17.78
CA TYR A 217 -12.12 6.51 16.66
C TYR A 217 -12.88 7.37 15.66
N ILE A 218 -12.48 7.32 14.39
CA ILE A 218 -13.20 7.95 13.29
C ILE A 218 -14.50 7.16 13.06
N SER A 219 -15.60 7.68 13.59
CA SER A 219 -16.91 7.01 13.58
C SER A 219 -17.66 7.08 12.25
N ASP A 220 -17.33 8.08 11.43
CA ASP A 220 -17.93 8.32 10.12
C ASP A 220 -16.84 8.30 9.03
N PRO A 221 -16.28 7.11 8.71
CA PRO A 221 -15.29 6.99 7.65
C PRO A 221 -15.98 7.01 6.28
N LEU A 222 -15.23 7.39 5.24
CA LEU A 222 -15.66 7.15 3.87
C LEU A 222 -15.89 5.64 3.66
N LEU A 223 -17.04 5.30 3.11
CA LEU A 223 -17.41 3.93 2.76
C LEU A 223 -17.46 3.80 1.24
N VAL A 224 -17.09 2.63 0.73
CA VAL A 224 -17.37 2.23 -0.64
C VAL A 224 -18.16 0.93 -0.55
N ASP A 225 -19.32 0.91 -1.21
CA ASP A 225 -20.30 -0.18 -1.13
C ASP A 225 -20.69 -0.58 0.30
N GLY A 226 -20.67 0.39 1.23
CA GLY A 226 -20.99 0.17 2.65
C GLY A 226 -19.85 -0.43 3.48
N TYR A 227 -18.68 -0.67 2.88
CA TYR A 227 -17.50 -1.18 3.56
C TYR A 227 -16.52 -0.06 3.89
N LYS A 228 -15.98 -0.11 5.12
CA LYS A 228 -14.85 0.71 5.53
C LYS A 228 -13.59 0.17 4.87
N PHE A 229 -12.66 1.05 4.52
CA PHE A 229 -11.36 0.67 4.02
C PHE A 229 -10.27 1.60 4.56
N ASP A 230 -9.03 1.22 4.33
CA ASP A 230 -7.88 2.10 4.49
C ASP A 230 -6.99 2.08 3.24
N ILE A 231 -6.17 3.13 3.08
CA ILE A 231 -5.30 3.32 1.92
C ILE A 231 -3.84 3.29 2.38
N GLY A 232 -3.04 2.43 1.75
CA GLY A 232 -1.59 2.41 1.82
C GLY A 232 -0.98 3.20 0.66
N VAL A 233 -0.28 4.28 0.97
CA VAL A 233 0.47 5.09 0.00
C VAL A 233 1.96 4.85 0.20
N TYR A 234 2.69 4.64 -0.91
CA TYR A 234 4.14 4.47 -0.88
C TYR A 234 4.82 5.83 -1.05
N THR A 235 5.64 6.20 -0.07
CA THR A 235 6.44 7.43 -0.09
C THR A 235 7.92 7.11 -0.01
N THR A 236 8.77 7.92 -0.64
CA THR A 236 10.22 7.84 -0.50
C THR A 236 10.78 9.21 -0.15
N ILE A 237 11.56 9.25 0.93
CA ILE A 237 12.37 10.40 1.27
C ILE A 237 13.74 10.16 0.66
N THR A 238 14.29 11.14 -0.06
CA THR A 238 15.63 11.02 -0.67
C THR A 238 16.64 11.97 -0.06
N SER A 239 16.18 13.00 0.64
CA SER A 239 17.01 14.00 1.29
C SER A 239 16.22 14.68 2.41
N PHE A 240 16.88 15.05 3.50
CA PHE A 240 16.34 15.94 4.54
C PHE A 240 16.87 17.37 4.42
N ASP A 241 18.01 17.56 3.75
CA ASP A 241 18.66 18.86 3.56
C ASP A 241 19.14 19.05 2.11
N PRO A 242 18.34 19.67 1.22
CA PRO A 242 16.96 20.09 1.46
C PRO A 242 16.01 18.89 1.52
N LEU A 243 14.85 19.06 2.16
CA LEU A 243 13.83 18.03 2.26
C LEU A 243 13.27 17.68 0.88
N ARG A 244 13.35 16.40 0.49
CA ARG A 244 12.79 15.86 -0.76
C ARG A 244 12.00 14.60 -0.50
N VAL A 245 10.70 14.68 -0.72
CA VAL A 245 9.73 13.59 -0.51
C VAL A 245 8.97 13.33 -1.81
N TYR A 246 8.85 12.06 -2.18
CA TYR A 246 8.14 11.59 -3.37
C TYR A 246 7.00 10.66 -2.96
N ILE A 247 5.89 10.74 -3.68
CA ILE A 247 4.78 9.78 -3.60
C ILE A 247 4.83 8.94 -4.87
N TYR A 248 4.74 7.62 -4.72
CA TYR A 248 4.60 6.73 -5.87
C TYR A 248 3.16 6.78 -6.38
N ASN A 249 2.98 7.21 -7.62
CA ASN A 249 1.66 7.41 -8.22
C ASN A 249 1.18 6.22 -9.06
N GLY A 250 2.01 5.17 -9.23
CA GLY A 250 1.68 4.03 -10.08
C GLY A 250 0.69 3.05 -9.43
N ASP A 251 0.59 3.05 -8.10
CA ASP A 251 -0.32 2.17 -7.37
C ASP A 251 -0.61 2.70 -5.95
N ALA A 252 -1.73 2.27 -5.36
CA ALA A 252 -2.09 2.48 -3.96
C ALA A 252 -2.82 1.24 -3.42
N LEU A 253 -2.47 0.83 -2.19
CA LEU A 253 -3.03 -0.38 -1.60
C LEU A 253 -4.35 -0.08 -0.87
N PHE A 254 -5.47 -0.57 -1.38
CA PHE A 254 -6.76 -0.53 -0.66
C PHE A 254 -6.92 -1.79 0.18
N ARG A 255 -7.24 -1.62 1.47
CA ARG A 255 -7.52 -2.72 2.41
C ARG A 255 -8.93 -2.55 2.95
N TRP A 256 -9.80 -3.52 2.64
CA TRP A 256 -11.21 -3.59 3.06
C TRP A 256 -11.35 -4.35 4.38
#